data_AF-A0A536IKW8-F1
#
_entry.id   AF-A0A536IKW8-F1
#
_cell.length_a   1.000
_cell.length_b   1.000
_cell.length_c   1.000
_cell.angle_alpha   90.00
_cell.angle_beta   90.00
_cell.angle_gamma   90.00
#
_symmetry.space_group_name_H-M   'P 1'
#
loop_
_entity.id
_entity.type
_entity.pdbx_description
1 polymer ?
#
loop_
_entity_poly.entity_id
_entity_poly.type
_entity_poly.pdbx_seq_one_letter_code
_entity_poly.pdbx_strand_id
1 'polypeptide(L)'
;MAARTGRREARYGRLSAHDDDDISRRRGGSRGARRLRPVRQARQGGVPYFAFGVLVFRGGPAQDAARVVLLLLGYFGPTLYYIVAIAEGGQTVGKMMSDIAVRRDGNEDDSVGYVRAFLRAVIPPFLWLSLIPGILDVLWPLWDGKRQTLHDKIAGTVVVEA
;
A
#
# COMPACT_ATOMS: atom_id res chain seq x y z
N MET A 1 -71.09 18.02 -55.20
CA MET A 1 -71.80 19.32 -55.24
C MET A 1 -72.42 19.56 -53.87
N ALA A 2 -71.82 20.46 -53.08
CA ALA A 2 -72.38 21.09 -51.86
C ALA A 2 -72.76 20.12 -50.71
N ALA A 3 -72.89 20.48 -49.44
CA ALA A 3 -72.91 21.75 -48.74
C ALA A 3 -72.82 21.47 -47.22
N ARG A 4 -72.32 22.46 -46.48
CA ARG A 4 -72.93 23.04 -45.25
C ARG A 4 -73.32 22.06 -44.13
N THR A 5 -72.61 22.09 -42.99
CA THR A 5 -72.87 23.03 -41.88
C THR A 5 -74.32 23.00 -41.38
N GLY A 6 -74.50 22.50 -40.17
CA GLY A 6 -75.49 23.02 -39.23
C GLY A 6 -76.24 21.96 -38.44
N ARG A 7 -76.21 22.12 -37.10
CA ARG A 7 -77.35 22.16 -36.16
C ARG A 7 -77.05 21.42 -34.86
N ARG A 8 -77.04 22.16 -33.75
CA ARG A 8 -78.09 22.23 -32.70
C ARG A 8 -77.91 21.11 -31.67
N GLU A 9 -77.42 21.44 -30.48
CA GLU A 9 -78.20 21.91 -29.31
C GLU A 9 -79.00 20.80 -28.61
N ALA A 10 -78.86 20.85 -27.28
CA ALA A 10 -79.88 20.58 -26.27
C ALA A 10 -79.97 19.16 -25.64
N ARG A 11 -79.53 19.15 -24.37
CA ARG A 11 -80.42 19.01 -23.19
C ARG A 11 -80.98 17.61 -22.88
N TYR A 12 -80.46 17.00 -21.80
CA TYR A 12 -81.17 16.22 -20.77
C TYR A 12 -80.25 16.27 -19.53
N GLY A 13 -80.61 16.76 -18.33
CA GLY A 13 -81.81 16.49 -17.55
C GLY A 13 -81.52 15.36 -16.54
N ARG A 14 -80.85 15.66 -15.42
CA ARG A 14 -81.38 15.56 -14.04
C ARG A 14 -81.78 14.15 -13.58
N LEU A 15 -81.01 13.58 -12.64
CA LEU A 15 -81.37 12.57 -11.61
C LEU A 15 -80.24 12.65 -10.55
N SER A 16 -80.35 13.41 -9.46
CA SER A 16 -80.99 13.08 -8.17
C SER A 16 -80.46 11.79 -7.52
N ALA A 17 -79.60 12.00 -6.52
CA ALA A 17 -79.51 11.37 -5.20
C ALA A 17 -79.85 9.87 -5.01
N HIS A 18 -78.88 9.11 -4.51
CA HIS A 18 -78.96 8.16 -3.38
C HIS A 18 -77.63 7.39 -3.35
N ASP A 19 -76.82 7.59 -2.33
CA ASP A 19 -76.57 6.63 -1.24
C ASP A 19 -75.66 5.46 -1.62
N ASP A 20 -74.83 5.11 -0.65
CA ASP A 20 -74.03 3.89 -0.57
C ASP A 20 -72.79 3.83 -1.48
N ASP A 21 -71.66 4.30 -0.95
CA ASP A 21 -70.36 3.60 -1.07
C ASP A 21 -69.29 4.31 -0.21
N ASP A 22 -69.63 4.61 1.05
CA ASP A 22 -68.64 4.56 2.11
C ASP A 22 -68.33 3.07 2.35
N ILE A 23 -67.09 2.75 2.72
CA ILE A 23 -66.63 1.37 2.99
C ILE A 23 -66.29 0.55 1.74
N SER A 24 -65.37 1.04 0.89
CA SER A 24 -64.35 0.11 0.40
C SER A 24 -63.00 0.78 0.13
N ARG A 25 -61.99 0.30 0.86
CA ARG A 25 -60.57 0.30 0.47
C ARG A 25 -59.88 1.65 0.71
N ARG A 26 -59.55 1.96 1.97
CA ARG A 26 -58.31 1.43 2.58
C ARG A 26 -57.24 1.12 1.54
N ARG A 27 -56.42 2.13 1.18
CA ARG A 27 -54.98 2.01 0.87
C ARG A 27 -54.46 3.36 0.40
N GLY A 28 -53.90 4.13 1.32
CA GLY A 28 -53.21 5.38 1.01
C GLY A 28 -52.34 5.85 2.16
N GLY A 29 -51.69 4.91 2.85
CA GLY A 29 -50.79 5.20 3.95
C GLY A 29 -49.59 6.04 3.49
N SER A 30 -49.42 7.16 4.17
CA SER A 30 -48.22 7.98 4.33
C SER A 30 -46.93 7.40 3.76
N ARG A 31 -46.37 8.06 2.75
CA ARG A 31 -44.93 8.05 2.51
C ARG A 31 -44.46 9.49 2.33
N GLY A 32 -43.98 10.06 3.43
CA GLY A 32 -43.26 11.32 3.43
C GLY A 32 -42.12 11.25 2.41
N ALA A 33 -42.17 12.16 1.44
CA ALA A 33 -41.11 12.38 0.48
C ALA A 33 -39.85 12.87 1.23
N ARG A 34 -39.00 11.94 1.65
CA ARG A 34 -37.63 12.26 2.08
C ARG A 34 -36.90 12.78 0.85
N ARG A 35 -36.81 14.11 0.75
CA ARG A 35 -35.89 14.79 -0.18
C ARG A 35 -34.49 14.27 0.10
N LEU A 36 -33.98 13.41 -0.79
CA LEU A 36 -32.58 13.02 -0.80
C LEU A 36 -31.77 14.27 -1.12
N ARG A 37 -31.10 14.85 -0.12
CA ARG A 37 -30.12 15.91 -0.35
C ARG A 37 -28.96 15.28 -1.14
N PRO A 38 -28.49 15.88 -2.25
CA PRO A 38 -27.32 15.37 -2.94
C PRO A 38 -26.15 15.44 -1.98
N VAL A 39 -25.60 14.27 -1.66
CA VAL A 39 -24.34 14.14 -0.91
C VAL A 39 -23.29 14.86 -1.75
N ARG A 40 -22.75 15.97 -1.23
CA ARG A 40 -21.60 16.63 -1.84
C ARG A 40 -20.47 15.61 -1.87
N GLN A 41 -20.23 15.06 -3.05
CA GLN A 41 -19.14 14.15 -3.31
C GLN A 41 -17.85 14.90 -3.04
N ALA A 42 -17.23 14.59 -1.90
CA ALA A 42 -15.91 15.08 -1.56
C ALA A 42 -15.00 14.78 -2.74
N ARG A 43 -14.37 15.82 -3.30
CA ARG A 43 -13.22 15.69 -4.20
C ARG A 43 -12.16 14.92 -3.42
N GLN A 44 -12.15 13.60 -3.59
CA GLN A 44 -11.13 12.72 -3.04
C GLN A 44 -9.80 13.14 -3.67
N GLY A 45 -8.86 13.54 -2.81
CA GLY A 45 -7.52 13.98 -3.18
C GLY A 45 -6.64 12.86 -3.73
N GLY A 46 -7.00 12.32 -4.89
CA GLY A 46 -6.19 11.36 -5.66
C GLY A 46 -5.09 12.02 -6.51
N VAL A 47 -4.94 13.34 -6.42
CA VAL A 47 -3.99 14.12 -7.24
C VAL A 47 -2.50 14.00 -6.79
N PRO A 48 -2.11 13.73 -5.52
CA PRO A 48 -0.70 13.76 -5.19
C PRO A 48 0.09 12.63 -5.87
N TYR A 49 -0.49 11.44 -5.99
CA TYR A 49 0.17 10.31 -6.65
C TYR A 49 0.26 10.44 -8.17
N PHE A 50 -0.74 11.04 -8.81
CA PHE A 50 -0.71 11.28 -10.25
C PHE A 50 0.30 12.38 -10.63
N ALA A 51 0.37 13.46 -9.84
CA ALA A 51 1.36 14.51 -10.01
C ALA A 51 2.79 14.02 -9.69
N PHE A 52 2.95 13.21 -8.64
CA PHE A 52 4.22 12.54 -8.33
C PHE A 52 4.64 11.59 -9.46
N GLY A 53 3.70 10.80 -9.99
CA GLY A 53 3.93 9.94 -11.15
C GLY A 53 4.37 10.70 -12.39
N VAL A 54 3.73 11.84 -12.72
CA VAL A 54 4.13 12.68 -13.86
C VAL A 54 5.49 13.34 -13.62
N LEU A 55 5.81 13.79 -12.42
CA LEU A 55 7.12 14.39 -12.10
C LEU A 55 8.27 13.35 -12.07
N VAL A 56 7.97 12.10 -11.69
CA VAL A 56 8.93 10.98 -11.64
C VAL A 56 9.09 10.27 -12.99
N PHE A 57 8.06 10.22 -13.84
CA PHE A 57 8.12 9.52 -15.14
C PHE A 57 8.27 10.43 -16.35
N ARG A 58 7.87 11.70 -16.29
CA ARG A 58 8.09 12.65 -17.39
C ARG A 58 9.34 13.46 -17.11
N GLY A 59 10.48 12.97 -17.60
CA GLY A 59 11.76 13.66 -17.51
C GLY A 59 12.43 13.85 -18.86
N GLY A 60 13.15 14.96 -19.04
CA GLY A 60 14.15 15.08 -20.12
C GLY A 60 15.43 14.30 -19.77
N PRO A 61 16.38 14.14 -20.72
CA PRO A 61 17.59 13.33 -20.51
C PRO A 61 18.45 13.78 -19.31
N ALA A 62 18.45 15.09 -19.00
CA ALA A 62 19.11 15.62 -17.81
C ALA A 62 18.43 15.18 -16.49
N GLN A 63 17.11 15.03 -16.48
CA GLN A 63 16.35 14.58 -15.32
C GLN A 63 16.50 13.06 -15.14
N ASP A 64 16.64 12.30 -16.22
CA ASP A 64 16.91 10.87 -16.15
C ASP A 64 18.30 10.58 -15.57
N ALA A 65 19.32 11.35 -15.97
CA ALA A 65 20.64 11.27 -15.37
C ALA A 65 20.61 11.56 -13.86
N ALA A 66 19.90 12.62 -13.45
CA ALA A 66 19.73 12.95 -12.03
C ALA A 66 19.00 11.84 -11.26
N ARG A 67 17.96 11.23 -11.83
CA ARG A 67 17.25 10.09 -11.23
C ARG A 67 18.17 8.89 -11.05
N VAL A 68 18.96 8.53 -12.06
CA VAL A 68 19.92 7.42 -11.97
C VAL A 68 20.92 7.68 -10.85
N VAL A 69 21.50 8.88 -10.78
CA VAL A 69 22.44 9.24 -9.71
C VAL A 69 21.79 9.14 -8.33
N LEU A 70 20.56 9.65 -8.17
CA LEU A 70 19.83 9.56 -6.90
C LEU A 70 19.50 8.12 -6.51
N LEU A 71 19.13 7.27 -7.46
CA LEU A 71 18.87 5.85 -7.22
C LEU A 71 20.16 5.11 -6.84
N LEU A 72 21.26 5.38 -7.53
CA LEU A 72 22.57 4.81 -7.19
C LEU A 72 23.00 5.24 -5.80
N LEU A 73 22.89 6.53 -5.47
CA LEU A 73 23.26 7.04 -4.15
C LEU A 73 22.35 6.46 -3.06
N GLY A 74 21.05 6.37 -3.31
CA GLY A 74 20.08 5.80 -2.39
C GLY A 74 20.25 4.29 -2.16
N TYR A 75 20.75 3.56 -3.15
CA TYR A 75 21.00 2.12 -3.04
C TYR A 75 22.40 1.81 -2.47
N PHE A 76 23.44 2.39 -3.07
CA PHE A 76 24.82 2.11 -2.71
C PHE A 76 25.28 2.86 -1.46
N GLY A 77 24.78 4.07 -1.21
CA GLY A 77 25.17 4.87 -0.04
C GLY A 77 24.91 4.14 1.29
N PRO A 78 23.67 3.69 1.56
CA PRO A 78 23.36 2.92 2.77
C PRO A 78 24.10 1.58 2.84
N THR A 79 24.30 0.91 1.70
CA THR A 79 25.01 -0.36 1.62
C THR A 79 26.49 -0.19 2.00
N LEU A 80 27.15 0.85 1.48
CA LEU A 80 28.54 1.17 1.83
C LEU A 80 28.67 1.56 3.30
N TYR A 81 27.76 2.39 3.81
CA TYR A 81 27.71 2.72 5.24
C TYR A 81 27.59 1.45 6.09
N TYR A 82 26.68 0.55 5.74
CA TYR A 82 26.50 -0.73 6.43
C TYR A 82 27.78 -1.57 6.43
N ILE A 83 28.44 -1.72 5.27
CA ILE A 83 29.66 -2.53 5.15
C ILE A 83 30.77 -1.97 6.05
N VAL A 84 31.02 -0.66 6.01
CA VAL A 84 32.07 -0.03 6.83
C VAL A 84 31.76 -0.17 8.32
N ALA A 85 30.53 0.16 8.72
CA ALA A 85 30.10 0.09 10.12
C ALA A 85 30.22 -1.33 10.71
N ILE A 86 29.85 -2.36 9.93
CA ILE A 86 29.98 -3.75 10.36
C ILE A 86 31.43 -4.25 10.28
N ALA A 87 32.18 -3.87 9.24
CA ALA A 87 33.55 -4.33 9.05
C ALA A 87 34.47 -3.88 10.19
N GLU A 88 34.33 -2.62 10.63
CA GLU A 88 35.21 -2.01 11.63
C GLU A 88 34.63 -2.11 13.04
N GLY A 89 33.35 -1.76 13.22
CA GLY A 89 32.72 -1.67 14.54
C GLY A 89 31.79 -2.82 14.89
N GLY A 90 31.46 -3.72 13.95
CA GLY A 90 30.47 -4.78 14.17
C GLY A 90 29.04 -4.27 14.39
N GLN A 91 28.81 -2.95 14.35
CA GLN A 91 27.56 -2.32 14.74
C GLN A 91 27.20 -1.16 13.83
N THR A 92 25.93 -1.09 13.44
CA THR A 92 25.33 0.12 12.86
C THR A 92 24.63 0.91 13.95
N VAL A 93 24.31 2.19 13.69
CA VAL A 93 23.60 3.04 14.66
C VAL A 93 22.30 2.39 15.17
N GLY A 94 21.55 1.72 14.29
CA GLY A 94 20.34 0.99 14.69
C GLY A 94 20.63 -0.21 15.59
N LYS A 95 21.76 -0.92 15.38
CA LYS A 95 22.17 -2.05 16.21
C LYS A 95 22.68 -1.60 17.58
N MET A 96 23.35 -0.44 17.65
CA MET A 96 23.75 0.18 18.91
C MET A 96 22.54 0.50 19.78
N MET A 97 21.42 0.93 19.18
CA MET A 97 20.17 1.16 19.93
C MET A 97 19.55 -0.12 20.48
N SER A 98 19.79 -1.26 19.84
CA SER A 98 19.32 -2.58 20.27
C SER A 98 20.31 -3.33 21.16
N ASP A 99 21.45 -2.72 21.49
CA ASP A 99 22.52 -3.34 22.27
C ASP A 99 23.02 -4.68 21.70
N ILE A 100 23.07 -4.77 20.36
CA ILE A 100 23.54 -5.97 19.66
C ILE A 100 24.77 -5.65 18.80
N ALA A 101 25.75 -6.54 18.80
CA ALA A 101 26.96 -6.46 18.00
C ALA A 101 27.11 -7.68 17.08
N VAL A 102 27.64 -7.47 15.88
CA VAL A 102 28.04 -8.55 14.98
C VAL A 102 29.53 -8.80 15.17
N ARG A 103 29.88 -10.02 15.54
CA ARG A 103 31.26 -10.47 15.72
C ARG A 103 31.60 -11.63 14.78
N ARG A 104 32.88 -11.95 14.67
CA ARG A 104 33.35 -13.07 13.87
C ARG A 104 33.09 -14.37 14.62
N ASP A 105 32.60 -15.40 13.91
CA ASP A 105 32.43 -16.72 14.51
C ASP A 105 33.81 -17.33 14.86
N GLY A 106 34.03 -17.60 16.14
CA GLY A 106 35.27 -18.16 16.69
C GLY A 106 36.29 -17.15 17.21
N ASN A 107 36.10 -15.84 16.99
CA ASN A 107 36.91 -14.80 17.65
C ASN A 107 36.08 -13.52 17.82
N GLU A 108 35.51 -13.32 19.00
CA GLU A 108 34.54 -12.24 19.25
C GLU A 108 35.19 -10.85 19.38
N ASP A 109 36.48 -10.82 19.74
CA ASP A 109 37.24 -9.58 19.90
C ASP A 109 37.72 -9.01 18.56
N ASP A 110 37.74 -9.84 17.51
CA ASP A 110 38.17 -9.43 16.18
C ASP A 110 37.10 -8.63 15.44
N SER A 111 37.54 -7.61 14.70
CA SER A 111 36.73 -6.97 13.68
C SER A 111 36.22 -8.00 12.65
N VAL A 112 34.98 -7.85 12.21
CA VAL A 112 34.37 -8.75 11.21
C VAL A 112 35.16 -8.71 9.91
N GLY A 113 35.66 -7.53 9.53
CA GLY A 113 36.42 -7.31 8.31
C GLY A 113 35.54 -7.14 7.06
N TYR A 114 36.09 -6.44 6.08
CA TYR A 114 35.37 -5.98 4.88
C TYR A 114 34.74 -7.10 4.04
N VAL A 115 35.45 -8.22 3.87
CA VAL A 115 34.96 -9.35 3.04
C VAL A 115 33.70 -9.96 3.67
N ARG A 116 33.70 -10.20 4.99
CA ARG A 116 32.55 -10.80 5.68
C ARG A 116 31.39 -9.82 5.78
N ALA A 117 31.67 -8.53 6.02
CA ALA A 117 30.65 -7.48 5.99
C ALA A 117 29.99 -7.37 4.60
N PHE A 118 30.76 -7.46 3.52
CA PHE A 118 30.27 -7.47 2.15
C PHE A 118 29.41 -8.72 1.87
N LEU A 119 29.89 -9.91 2.23
CA LEU A 119 29.11 -11.13 2.11
C LEU A 119 27.77 -11.02 2.85
N ARG A 120 27.78 -10.45 4.05
CA ARG A 120 26.56 -10.21 4.84
C ARG A 120 25.61 -9.20 4.19
N ALA A 121 26.10 -8.25 3.40
CA ALA A 121 25.26 -7.33 2.63
C ALA A 121 24.66 -7.97 1.38
N VAL A 122 25.38 -8.92 0.77
CA VAL A 122 25.02 -9.51 -0.53
C VAL A 122 24.20 -10.78 -0.41
N ILE A 123 24.51 -11.66 0.54
CA ILE A 123 23.87 -12.98 0.68
C ILE A 123 22.36 -12.87 0.94
N PRO A 124 21.85 -12.00 1.83
CA PRO A 124 20.41 -11.94 2.08
C PRO A 124 19.60 -11.60 0.81
N PRO A 125 19.94 -10.58 -0.01
CA PRO A 125 19.29 -10.37 -1.31
C PRO A 125 19.27 -11.61 -2.22
N PHE A 126 20.36 -12.39 -2.26
CA PHE A 126 20.41 -13.63 -3.03
C PHE A 126 19.50 -14.72 -2.46
N LEU A 127 19.43 -14.86 -1.14
CA LEU A 127 18.52 -15.81 -0.48
C LEU A 127 17.05 -15.42 -0.70
N TRP A 128 16.75 -14.14 -0.76
CA TRP A 128 15.39 -13.64 -1.02
C TRP A 128 14.98 -13.69 -2.50
N LEU A 129 15.87 -14.07 -3.43
CA LEU A 129 15.51 -14.31 -4.83
C LEU A 129 14.51 -15.49 -4.96
N SER A 130 14.56 -16.42 -4.01
CA SER A 130 13.58 -17.49 -3.88
C SER A 130 12.93 -17.43 -2.50
N LEU A 131 11.61 -17.56 -2.44
CA LEU A 131 10.87 -17.43 -1.18
C LEU A 131 11.30 -18.47 -0.13
N ILE A 132 11.59 -19.70 -0.57
CA ILE A 132 11.97 -20.82 0.30
C ILE A 132 13.27 -20.54 1.08
N PRO A 133 14.43 -20.27 0.42
CA PRO A 133 15.66 -19.98 1.15
C PRO A 133 15.60 -18.69 1.97
N GLY A 134 14.87 -17.66 1.54
CA GLY A 134 14.68 -16.43 2.33
C GLY A 134 13.93 -16.67 3.64
N ILE A 135 12.85 -17.46 3.61
CA ILE A 135 12.14 -17.87 4.83
C ILE A 135 13.04 -18.74 5.70
N LEU A 136 13.73 -19.72 5.10
CA LEU A 136 14.60 -20.61 5.85
C LEU A 136 15.72 -19.86 6.56
N ASP A 137 16.30 -18.83 5.93
CA ASP A 137 17.32 -17.95 6.52
C ASP A 137 16.86 -17.27 7.80
N VAL A 138 15.64 -16.72 7.81
CA VAL A 138 15.05 -16.02 8.95
C VAL A 138 14.61 -16.98 10.04
N LEU A 139 14.14 -18.18 9.68
CA LEU A 139 13.68 -19.18 10.64
C LEU A 139 14.84 -20.00 11.24
N TRP A 140 15.99 -20.04 10.58
CA TRP A 140 17.15 -20.82 11.01
C TRP A 140 17.59 -20.61 12.47
N PRO A 141 17.62 -19.36 13.00
CA PRO A 141 18.02 -19.11 14.38
C PRO A 141 17.15 -19.78 15.44
N LEU A 142 15.92 -20.22 15.11
CA LEU A 142 15.02 -20.86 16.09
C LEU A 142 15.54 -22.23 16.57
N TRP A 143 16.33 -22.92 15.75
CA TRP A 143 16.85 -24.26 16.06
C TRP A 143 18.37 -24.37 15.96
N ASP A 144 19.06 -23.32 15.52
CA ASP A 144 20.52 -23.30 15.47
C ASP A 144 21.13 -23.07 16.86
N GLY A 145 22.11 -23.90 17.24
CA GLY A 145 22.74 -23.86 18.57
C GLY A 145 23.48 -22.56 18.89
N LYS A 146 23.86 -21.79 17.87
CA LYS A 146 24.50 -20.46 18.01
C LYS A 146 23.53 -19.31 17.69
N ARG A 147 22.25 -19.60 17.45
CA ARG A 147 21.22 -18.62 17.04
C ARG A 147 21.63 -17.79 15.80
N GLN A 148 22.39 -18.40 14.88
CA GLN A 148 22.83 -17.76 13.63
C GLN A 148 21.78 -17.93 12.53
N THR A 149 21.68 -16.98 11.60
CA THR A 149 20.95 -17.13 10.33
C THR A 149 21.79 -17.89 9.29
N LEU A 150 21.20 -18.31 8.18
CA LEU A 150 21.97 -18.97 7.11
C LEU A 150 23.00 -18.02 6.50
N HIS A 151 22.65 -16.75 6.29
CA HIS A 151 23.58 -15.74 5.79
C HIS A 151 24.72 -15.46 6.77
N ASP A 152 24.46 -15.52 8.07
CA ASP A 152 25.47 -15.32 9.10
C ASP A 152 26.47 -16.48 9.15
N LYS A 153 25.96 -17.70 8.97
CA LYS A 153 26.79 -18.89 8.88
C LYS A 153 27.68 -18.90 7.65
N ILE A 154 27.16 -18.49 6.49
CA ILE A 154 27.94 -18.35 5.25
C ILE A 154 28.98 -17.22 5.39
N ALA A 155 28.62 -16.11 6.05
CA ALA A 155 29.55 -15.02 6.30
C ALA A 155 30.54 -15.29 7.44
N GLY A 156 30.36 -16.37 8.22
CA GLY A 156 31.18 -16.67 9.40
C GLY A 156 31.06 -15.61 10.49
N THR A 157 29.84 -15.16 10.76
CA THR A 157 29.53 -14.12 11.75
C THR A 157 28.49 -14.60 12.75
N VAL A 158 28.48 -13.99 13.94
CA VAL A 158 27.50 -14.24 14.99
C VAL A 158 27.00 -12.90 15.54
N VAL A 159 25.74 -12.85 15.96
CA VAL A 159 25.17 -11.69 16.65
C VAL A 159 25.21 -11.96 18.15
N VAL A 160 25.83 -11.05 18.90
CA VAL A 160 25.97 -11.10 20.36
C VAL A 160 25.38 -9.83 20.97
N GLU A 161 25.09 -9.87 22.27
CA GLU A 161 24.81 -8.66 23.05
C GLU A 161 26.12 -7.85 23.19
N ALA A 162 26.01 -6.52 23.12
CA ALA A 162 27.14 -5.61 22.96
C ALA A 162 27.88 -5.26 24.26
#